data_AF-A0A2M7RW21-F1
#
_entry.id   AF-A0A2M7RW21-F1
#
_cell.length_a   1.000
_cell.length_b   1.000
_cell.length_c   1.000
_cell.angle_alpha   90.00
_cell.angle_beta   90.00
_cell.angle_gamma   90.00
#
_symmetry.space_group_name_H-M   'P 1'
#
loop_
_entity.id
_entity.type
_entity.pdbx_description
1 polymer ?
#
loop_
_entity_poly.entity_id
_entity_poly.type
_entity_poly.pdbx_seq_one_letter_code
_entity_poly.pdbx_strand_id
1 'polypeptide(L)' 'DFTDNKISVIPDFIANCGMARVFAYLMSNDLEKLDDKAIFEDTSNTIKKAIQQAYNINPSKTTISKTAFGLALKQLV' A
#
# COMPACT_ATOMS: atom_id res chain seq x y z
N ASP A 1 -18.26 -4.04 -1.55
CA ASP A 1 -19.24 -3.82 -0.45
C ASP A 1 -19.53 -5.05 0.41
N PHE A 2 -20.13 -6.14 -0.08
CA PHE A 2 -20.57 -7.26 0.80
C PHE A 2 -19.49 -7.82 1.74
N THR A 3 -18.31 -8.16 1.21
CA THR A 3 -17.21 -8.74 2.00
C THR A 3 -16.50 -7.69 2.86
N ASP A 4 -16.21 -6.53 2.27
CA ASP A 4 -15.52 -5.41 2.95
C ASP A 4 -16.33 -4.86 4.14
N ASN A 5 -17.67 -5.00 4.12
CA ASN A 5 -18.53 -4.61 5.23
C ASN A 5 -18.54 -5.60 6.40
N LYS A 6 -18.04 -6.83 6.22
CA LYS A 6 -18.14 -7.93 7.20
C LYS A 6 -16.81 -8.36 7.78
N ILE A 7 -15.74 -8.22 7.01
CA ILE A 7 -14.38 -8.60 7.40
C ILE A 7 -13.38 -7.56 6.91
N SER A 8 -12.17 -7.57 7.49
CA SER A 8 -11.08 -6.73 7.03
C SER A 8 -10.58 -7.21 5.66
N VAL A 9 -10.76 -6.39 4.62
CA VAL A 9 -10.28 -6.68 3.26
C VAL A 9 -9.20 -5.68 2.89
N ILE A 10 -8.00 -6.17 2.60
CA ILE A 10 -6.91 -5.37 2.02
C ILE A 10 -7.04 -5.48 0.48
N PRO A 11 -7.12 -4.37 -0.26
CA PRO A 11 -7.31 -4.40 -1.70
C PRO A 11 -6.05 -4.85 -2.43
N ASP A 12 -6.20 -5.38 -3.65
CA ASP A 12 -5.09 -6.00 -4.41
C ASP A 12 -3.94 -5.01 -4.66
N PHE A 13 -4.24 -3.76 -5.02
CA PHE A 13 -3.22 -2.75 -5.29
C PHE A 13 -2.39 -2.36 -4.05
N ILE A 14 -2.74 -2.84 -2.85
CA ILE A 14 -1.90 -2.78 -1.64
C ILE A 14 -1.28 -4.16 -1.36
N ALA A 15 -2.06 -5.23 -1.45
CA ALA A 15 -1.60 -6.59 -1.12
C ALA A 15 -0.58 -7.17 -2.11
N ASN A 16 -0.62 -6.73 -3.38
CA ASN A 16 0.20 -7.23 -4.49
C ASN A 16 1.09 -6.15 -5.12
N CYS A 17 1.26 -4.98 -4.48
CA CYS A 17 2.07 -3.90 -5.04
C CYS A 17 3.58 -4.10 -4.89
N GLY A 18 4.02 -5.16 -4.20
CA GLY A 18 5.42 -5.39 -3.88
C GLY A 18 6.32 -5.36 -5.10
N MET A 19 5.96 -6.07 -6.17
CA MET A 19 6.77 -6.08 -7.40
C MET A 19 6.88 -4.70 -8.05
N ALA A 20 5.78 -3.95 -8.13
CA ALA A 20 5.80 -2.59 -8.65
C ALA A 20 6.65 -1.67 -7.78
N ARG A 21 6.62 -1.85 -6.46
CA ARG A 21 7.42 -1.05 -5.54
C ARG A 21 8.91 -1.37 -5.64
N VAL A 22 9.28 -2.63 -5.74
CA VAL A 22 10.67 -3.06 -5.99
C VAL A 22 11.17 -2.45 -7.29
N PHE A 23 10.39 -2.50 -8.37
CA PHE A 23 10.75 -1.85 -9.63
C PHE A 23 10.99 -0.35 -9.46
N ALA A 24 10.09 0.36 -8.78
CA ALA A 24 10.25 1.79 -8.52
C ALA A 24 11.49 2.10 -7.68
N TYR A 25 11.79 1.27 -6.68
CA TYR A 25 13.02 1.39 -5.89
C TYR A 25 14.25 1.27 -6.80
N LEU A 26 14.34 0.22 -7.62
CA LEU A 26 15.46 -0.03 -8.54
C LEU A 26 15.66 1.05 -9.61
N MET A 27 14.61 1.79 -9.97
CA MET A 27 14.67 2.90 -10.93
C MET A 27 15.05 4.24 -10.28
N SER A 28 15.26 4.29 -8.96
CA SER A 28 15.58 5.54 -8.25
C SER A 28 17.05 5.95 -8.49
N ASN A 29 17.29 7.24 -8.74
CA ASN A 29 18.62 7.76 -9.09
C ASN A 29 19.63 7.75 -7.94
N ASP A 30 19.18 7.54 -6.71
CA ASP A 30 20.00 7.65 -5.49
C ASP A 30 20.49 6.27 -4.98
N LEU A 31 20.45 5.25 -5.84
CA LEU A 31 20.89 3.89 -5.50
C LEU A 31 22.42 3.79 -5.55
N GLU A 32 23.09 4.13 -4.45
CA GLU A 32 24.54 3.92 -4.33
C GLU A 32 24.91 2.43 -4.30
N LYS A 33 24.08 1.59 -3.65
CA LYS A 33 24.26 0.14 -3.55
C LYS A 33 22.93 -0.58 -3.51
N LEU A 34 22.86 -1.72 -4.20
CA LEU A 34 21.73 -2.65 -4.13
C LEU A 34 21.86 -3.52 -2.88
N ASP A 35 20.89 -3.42 -1.97
CA ASP A 35 20.81 -4.20 -0.73
C ASP A 35 19.40 -4.78 -0.57
N ASP A 36 19.31 -6.10 -0.46
CA ASP A 36 18.06 -6.84 -0.30
C ASP A 36 17.28 -6.39 0.94
N LYS A 37 17.99 -6.03 2.03
CA LYS A 37 17.35 -5.54 3.25
C LYS A 37 16.66 -4.20 3.00
N ALA A 38 17.31 -3.30 2.28
CA ALA A 38 16.75 -1.99 1.94
C ALA A 38 15.54 -2.12 1.01
N ILE A 39 15.59 -3.02 0.01
CA ILE A 39 14.45 -3.34 -0.87
C ILE A 39 13.26 -3.85 -0.05
N PHE A 40 13.52 -4.78 0.88
CA PHE A 40 12.49 -5.37 1.74
C PHE A 40 11.87 -4.34 2.69
N GLU A 41 12.69 -3.51 3.34
CA GLU A 41 12.24 -2.45 4.23
C GLU A 41 11.43 -1.39 3.48
N ASP A 42 11.87 -0.96 2.29
CA ASP A 42 11.17 0.01 1.46
C ASP A 42 9.78 -0.49 1.05
N THR A 43 9.70 -1.74 0.59
CA THR A 43 8.43 -2.39 0.20
C THR A 43 7.50 -2.52 1.41
N SER A 44 8.02 -3.04 2.52
CA SER A 44 7.25 -3.24 3.76
C SER A 44 6.72 -1.91 4.32
N ASN A 45 7.54 -0.87 4.33
CA ASN A 45 7.15 0.45 4.80
C ASN A 45 6.10 1.10 3.90
N THR A 46 6.19 0.88 2.57
CA THR A 46 5.19 1.37 1.62
C THR A 46 3.83 0.73 1.86
N ILE A 47 3.78 -0.61 1.98
CA ILE A 47 2.54 -1.34 2.28
C ILE A 47 1.95 -0.88 3.62
N LYS A 48 2.80 -0.78 4.67
CA LYS A 48 2.39 -0.29 5.99
C LYS A 48 1.78 1.12 5.92
N LYS A 49 2.42 2.04 5.20
CA LYS A 49 1.93 3.42 5.03
C LYS A 49 0.56 3.44 4.35
N ALA A 50 0.36 2.67 3.29
CA ALA A 50 -0.92 2.60 2.58
C ALA A 50 -2.06 2.11 3.48
N ILE A 51 -1.81 1.05 4.26
CA ILE A 51 -2.78 0.52 5.23
C ILE A 51 -3.06 1.56 6.33
N GLN A 52 -2.01 2.20 6.87
CA GLN A 52 -2.14 3.23 7.91
C GLN A 52 -2.93 4.44 7.42
N GLN A 53 -2.74 4.87 6.18
CA GLN A 53 -3.50 5.98 5.59
C GLN A 53 -4.99 5.65 5.49
N ALA A 54 -5.34 4.42 5.06
CA ALA A 54 -6.73 3.97 5.04
C ALA A 54 -7.31 3.94 6.47
N TYR A 55 -6.56 3.39 7.43
CA TYR A 55 -6.97 3.34 8.84
C TYR A 55 -7.16 4.74 9.45
N ASN A 56 -6.30 5.71 9.11
CA ASN A 56 -6.40 7.08 9.63
C ASN A 56 -7.66 7.80 9.16
N ILE A 57 -8.18 7.47 7.97
CA ILE A 57 -9.45 8.00 7.47
C ILE A 57 -10.63 7.26 8.08
N ASN A 58 -10.52 5.94 8.20
CA ASN A 58 -11.56 5.11 8.76
C ASN A 58 -10.93 4.04 9.66
N PRO A 59 -10.96 4.23 11.00
CA PRO A 59 -10.36 3.30 11.95
C PRO A 59 -11.19 2.03 12.16
N SER A 60 -12.30 1.87 11.42
CA SER A 60 -13.07 0.62 11.42
C SER A 60 -12.22 -0.55 10.95
N LYS A 61 -12.51 -1.74 11.51
CA LYS A 61 -11.91 -3.00 11.06
C LYS A 61 -12.50 -3.48 9.74
N THR A 62 -13.60 -2.90 9.28
CA THR A 62 -14.26 -3.17 8.01
C THR A 62 -14.15 -1.93 7.11
N THR A 63 -14.52 -2.04 5.84
CA THR A 63 -14.52 -0.93 4.87
C THR A 63 -13.14 -0.36 4.53
N ILE A 64 -12.08 -1.14 4.79
CA ILE A 64 -10.69 -0.76 4.54
C ILE A 64 -10.46 -0.64 3.02
N SER A 65 -10.97 -1.60 2.23
CA SER A 65 -10.79 -1.57 0.78
C SER A 65 -11.46 -0.36 0.16
N LYS A 66 -12.71 -0.06 0.54
CA LYS A 66 -13.42 1.13 0.04
C LYS A 66 -12.68 2.42 0.39
N THR A 67 -12.18 2.54 1.61
CA THR A 67 -11.41 3.72 2.05
C THR A 67 -10.12 3.87 1.25
N ALA A 68 -9.37 2.77 1.07
CA ALA A 68 -8.14 2.75 0.30
C ALA A 68 -8.36 3.09 -1.18
N PHE A 69 -9.44 2.60 -1.82
CA PHE A 69 -9.79 2.98 -3.19
C PHE A 69 -10.09 4.48 -3.31
N GLY A 70 -10.84 5.04 -2.36
CA GLY A 70 -11.12 6.48 -2.34
C GLY A 70 -9.84 7.33 -2.22
N LEU A 71 -8.86 6.86 -1.44
CA LEU A 71 -7.53 7.48 -1.35
C LEU A 71 -6.77 7.41 -2.67
N ALA A 72 -6.72 6.24 -3.30
CA ALA A 72 -6.00 6.06 -4.56
C ALA A 72 -6.57 6.93 -5.68
N LEU A 73 -7.90 7.03 -5.78
CA LEU A 73 -8.56 7.90 -6.77
C LEU A 73 -8.21 9.38 -6.56
N LYS A 74 -8.11 9.85 -5.31
CA LYS A 74 -7.68 11.23 -5.01
C LYS A 74 -6.23 11.53 -5.35
N GLN A 75 -5.38 10.52 -5.53
CA GLN A 75 -3.98 10.69 -5.91
C GLN A 75 -3.79 10.71 -7.44
N LEU A 76 -4.80 10.25 -8.20
CA LEU A 76 -4.77 10.17 -9.66
C LEU A 76 -5.39 11.38 -10.36
N VAL A 77 -6.13 12.20 -9.63
CA VAL A 77 -6.89 13.36 -10.13
C VAL A 77 -6.37 14.65 -9.50
#